data_AF-A0A7S4CXI4-F1
#
_entry.id   AF-A0A7S4CXI4-F1
#
_cell.length_a   1.000
_cell.length_b   1.000
_cell.length_c   1.000
_cell.angle_alpha   90.00
_cell.angle_beta   90.00
_cell.angle_gamma   90.00
#
_symmetry.space_group_name_H-M   'P 1'
#
loop_
_entity.id
_entity.type
_entity.pdbx_description
1 polymer ?
#
loop_
_entity_poly.entity_id
_entity_poly.type
_entity_poly.pdbx_seq_one_letter_code
_entity_poly.pdbx_strand_id
1 'polypeptide(L)'
;GVGVTPAASVVAAALDGAGGRLMAKRTYVVWSFRSLPLFERVEPYFRQLPEKCCHFHHTGQPKQQRVTSPAAFEEDAVHTFKAGRPKIPEILQDICTRHLPEGLTDIGVFVCGPDPLVKDVMKSANAINALKTGELAPCYVHVHSESFQM
;
A
#
# COMPACT_ATOMS: atom_id res chain seq x y z
N GLY A 1 2.85 -8.63 -6.89
CA GLY A 1 2.73 -9.56 -8.04
C GLY A 1 2.00 -8.87 -9.18
N VAL A 2 1.44 -9.63 -10.14
CA VAL A 2 0.68 -9.07 -11.30
C VAL A 2 -0.64 -8.41 -10.93
N GLY A 3 -1.23 -8.77 -9.77
CA GLY A 3 -2.43 -8.14 -9.21
C GLY A 3 -2.28 -6.66 -8.84
N VAL A 4 -1.09 -6.06 -9.01
CA VAL A 4 -0.89 -4.62 -8.87
C VAL A 4 -1.54 -3.82 -10.00
N THR A 5 -1.66 -4.42 -11.18
CA THR A 5 -2.13 -3.73 -12.39
C THR A 5 -3.55 -3.18 -12.23
N PRO A 6 -4.55 -3.96 -11.79
CA PRO A 6 -5.88 -3.42 -11.49
C PRO A 6 -5.83 -2.39 -10.36
N ALA A 7 -4.99 -2.59 -9.34
CA ALA A 7 -4.85 -1.63 -8.25
C ALA A 7 -4.32 -0.26 -8.72
N ALA A 8 -3.36 -0.24 -9.65
CA ALA A 8 -2.85 1.00 -10.26
C ALA A 8 -3.95 1.77 -10.99
N SER A 9 -4.81 1.07 -11.76
CA SER A 9 -5.94 1.71 -12.44
C SER A 9 -6.98 2.25 -11.46
N VAL A 10 -7.32 1.50 -10.42
CA VAL A 10 -8.30 1.93 -9.40
C VAL A 10 -7.80 3.15 -8.63
N VAL A 11 -6.52 3.14 -8.24
CA VAL A 11 -5.90 4.27 -7.55
C VAL A 11 -5.89 5.51 -8.46
N ALA A 12 -5.43 5.39 -9.71
CA ALA A 12 -5.44 6.52 -10.65
C ALA A 12 -6.85 7.12 -10.81
N ALA A 13 -7.86 6.27 -11.05
CA ALA A 13 -9.25 6.72 -11.18
C ALA A 13 -9.80 7.39 -9.91
N ALA A 14 -9.42 6.89 -8.72
CA ALA A 14 -9.82 7.49 -7.45
C ALA A 14 -9.17 8.88 -7.21
N LEU A 15 -7.99 9.11 -7.78
CA LEU A 15 -7.26 10.37 -7.64
C LEU A 15 -7.67 11.43 -8.67
N ASP A 16 -8.15 11.03 -9.85
CA ASP A 16 -8.58 11.97 -10.90
C ASP A 16 -9.92 12.67 -10.59
N GLY A 17 -10.67 12.21 -9.58
CA GLY A 17 -11.97 12.77 -9.20
C GLY A 17 -11.91 14.10 -8.42
N ALA A 18 -13.08 14.75 -8.28
CA ALA A 18 -13.26 15.90 -7.40
C ALA A 18 -13.02 15.50 -5.93
N GLY A 19 -11.81 15.73 -5.43
CA GLY A 19 -11.35 15.23 -4.13
C GLY A 19 -10.01 14.49 -4.17
N GLY A 20 -9.39 14.35 -5.34
CA GLY A 20 -8.12 13.66 -5.55
C GLY A 20 -7.03 13.99 -4.54
N ARG A 21 -6.87 15.26 -4.17
CA ARG A 21 -5.86 15.68 -3.19
C ARG A 21 -6.13 15.16 -1.77
N LEU A 22 -7.39 15.04 -1.37
CA LEU A 22 -7.76 14.46 -0.07
C LEU A 22 -7.61 12.93 -0.12
N MET A 23 -8.06 12.31 -1.21
CA MET A 23 -7.92 10.87 -1.44
C MET A 23 -6.45 10.46 -1.47
N ALA A 24 -5.56 11.22 -2.12
CA ALA A 24 -4.12 10.95 -2.17
C ALA A 24 -3.48 10.86 -0.78
N LYS A 25 -3.98 11.60 0.21
CA LYS A 25 -3.45 11.57 1.59
C LYS A 25 -3.98 10.39 2.43
N ARG A 26 -5.04 9.73 1.95
CA ARG A 26 -5.79 8.69 2.67
C ARG A 26 -5.69 7.33 1.98
N THR A 27 -5.26 7.29 0.73
CA THR A 27 -4.97 6.06 0.00
C THR A 27 -3.54 5.61 0.26
N TYR A 28 -3.38 4.35 0.66
CA TYR A 28 -2.08 3.71 0.88
C TYR A 28 -1.92 2.54 -0.07
N VAL A 29 -0.72 2.37 -0.62
CA VAL A 29 -0.38 1.24 -1.50
C VAL A 29 0.71 0.43 -0.84
N VAL A 30 0.42 -0.85 -0.57
CA VAL A 30 1.43 -1.81 -0.12
C VAL A 30 1.67 -2.80 -1.25
N TRP A 31 2.84 -2.71 -1.88
CA TRP A 31 3.16 -3.56 -3.03
C TRP A 31 4.40 -4.41 -2.76
N SER A 32 4.17 -5.73 -2.69
CA SER A 32 5.24 -6.73 -2.72
C SER A 32 5.47 -7.25 -4.14
N PHE A 33 6.69 -7.11 -4.64
CA PHE A 33 7.07 -7.48 -6.00
C PHE A 33 8.41 -8.22 -6.04
N ARG A 34 8.66 -8.92 -7.16
CA ARG A 34 9.92 -9.63 -7.45
C ARG A 34 10.56 -9.21 -8.78
N SER A 35 9.80 -8.54 -9.64
CA SER A 35 10.23 -8.12 -10.98
C SER A 35 10.46 -6.62 -10.97
N LEU A 36 11.72 -6.20 -11.08
CA LEU A 36 12.08 -4.79 -11.25
C LEU A 36 11.48 -4.19 -12.54
N PRO A 37 11.51 -4.88 -13.70
CA PRO A 37 10.87 -4.35 -14.91
C PRO A 37 9.37 -4.09 -14.75
N LEU A 38 8.67 -4.92 -13.95
CA LEU A 38 7.25 -4.67 -13.65
C LEU A 38 7.09 -3.46 -12.72
N PHE A 39 7.97 -3.32 -11.73
CA PHE A 39 8.00 -2.16 -10.84
C PHE A 39 8.16 -0.85 -11.61
N GLU A 40 9.18 -0.74 -12.46
CA GLU A 40 9.46 0.45 -13.26
C GLU A 40 8.29 0.84 -14.17
N ARG A 41 7.49 -0.13 -14.65
CA ARG A 41 6.33 0.12 -15.51
C ARG A 41 5.09 0.57 -14.75
N VAL A 42 4.87 0.08 -13.53
CA VAL A 42 3.62 0.30 -12.79
C VAL A 42 3.78 1.37 -11.70
N GLU A 43 4.97 1.55 -11.14
CA GLU A 43 5.27 2.60 -10.16
C GLU A 43 4.79 4.00 -10.57
N PRO A 44 4.92 4.43 -11.84
CA PRO A 44 4.50 5.77 -12.25
C PRO A 44 3.03 6.09 -11.97
N TYR A 45 2.14 5.09 -11.95
CA TYR A 45 0.72 5.27 -11.64
C TYR A 45 0.46 5.67 -10.18
N PHE A 46 1.45 5.47 -9.30
CA PHE A 46 1.37 5.83 -7.89
C PHE A 46 2.06 7.15 -7.56
N ARG A 47 2.68 7.85 -8.52
CA ARG A 47 3.40 9.13 -8.31
C ARG A 47 2.54 10.25 -7.72
N GLN A 48 1.23 10.19 -7.92
CA GLN A 48 0.29 11.14 -7.33
C GLN A 48 0.11 10.93 -5.81
N LEU A 49 0.47 9.77 -5.28
CA LEU A 49 0.44 9.49 -3.85
C LEU A 49 1.71 10.05 -3.17
N PRO A 50 1.61 10.60 -1.95
CA PRO A 50 2.78 10.95 -1.16
C PRO A 50 3.64 9.71 -0.88
N GLU A 51 4.98 9.86 -0.84
CA GLU A 51 5.90 8.73 -0.58
C GLU A 51 5.55 7.98 0.72
N LYS A 52 5.13 8.70 1.76
CA LYS A 52 4.70 8.13 3.05
C LYS A 52 3.44 7.25 2.98
N CYS A 53 2.77 7.22 1.84
CA CYS A 53 1.60 6.40 1.53
C CYS A 53 1.95 5.18 0.65
N CYS A 54 3.20 5.09 0.18
CA CYS A 54 3.68 4.04 -0.72
C CYS A 54 4.66 3.12 0.02
N HIS A 55 4.27 1.88 0.23
CA HIS A 55 5.08 0.84 0.88
C HIS A 55 5.48 -0.21 -0.17
N PHE A 56 6.57 0.05 -0.87
CA PHE A 56 7.10 -0.83 -1.92
C PHE A 56 8.16 -1.77 -1.37
N HIS A 57 8.00 -3.07 -1.65
CA HIS A 57 8.80 -4.15 -1.06
C HIS A 57 9.27 -5.14 -2.12
N HIS A 58 10.59 -5.17 -2.37
CA HIS A 58 11.21 -6.13 -3.28
C HIS A 58 11.56 -7.43 -2.54
N THR A 59 10.87 -8.51 -2.89
CA THR A 59 11.00 -9.85 -2.29
C THR A 59 11.82 -10.82 -3.15
N GLY A 60 12.39 -10.36 -4.26
CA GLY A 60 13.36 -11.15 -5.04
C GLY A 60 14.64 -11.37 -4.24
N GLN A 61 15.42 -12.39 -4.62
CA GLN A 61 16.73 -12.60 -3.99
C GLN A 61 17.61 -11.36 -4.14
N PRO A 62 18.35 -10.95 -3.10
CA PRO A 62 19.25 -9.83 -3.17
C PRO A 62 20.42 -10.19 -4.10
N LYS A 63 20.25 -9.97 -5.39
CA LYS A 63 21.41 -9.63 -6.21
C LYS A 63 21.74 -8.20 -5.81
N GLN A 64 22.93 -7.99 -5.25
CA GLN A 64 23.46 -6.66 -4.96
C GLN A 64 23.34 -5.80 -6.23
N GLN A 65 22.26 -5.04 -6.35
CA GLN A 65 22.08 -4.06 -7.40
C GLN A 65 21.47 -2.85 -6.71
N ARG A 66 22.33 -1.84 -6.49
CA ARG A 66 21.85 -0.46 -6.41
C ARG A 66 21.16 -0.19 -7.73
N VAL A 67 19.83 -0.14 -7.72
CA VAL A 67 19.06 0.39 -8.83
C VAL A 67 19.22 1.90 -8.76
N THR A 68 20.32 2.42 -9.32
CA THR A 68 20.38 3.83 -9.71
C THR A 68 19.63 3.93 -11.02
N SER A 69 18.42 4.48 -10.96
CA SER A 69 17.66 4.82 -12.17
C SER A 69 18.45 5.86 -12.97
N PRO A 70 18.78 5.61 -14.25
CA PRO A 70 19.45 6.58 -15.11
C PRO A 70 18.41 7.55 -15.68
N ALA A 71 17.85 8.41 -14.83
CA ALA A 71 17.04 9.55 -15.26
C ALA A 71 16.98 10.58 -14.12
N ALA A 72 18.13 11.18 -13.81
CA ALA A 72 18.16 12.48 -13.14
C ALA A 72 17.93 13.55 -14.21
N PHE A 73 16.68 13.70 -14.62
CA PHE A 73 16.17 14.98 -15.12
C PHE A 73 15.11 15.44 -14.12
N GLU A 74 15.44 16.58 -13.53
CA GLU A 74 14.77 17.44 -12.55
C GLU A 74 13.29 17.13 -12.20
N GLU A 75 13.03 17.06 -10.88
CA GLU A 75 11.72 17.12 -10.17
C GLU A 75 10.72 15.95 -10.23
N ASP A 76 11.10 14.76 -10.70
CA ASP A 76 10.27 13.56 -10.49
C ASP A 76 10.52 12.94 -9.10
N ALA A 77 9.52 12.98 -8.22
CA ALA A 77 9.56 12.26 -6.94
C ALA A 77 9.64 10.74 -7.20
N VAL A 78 10.85 10.18 -7.11
CA VAL A 78 11.08 8.75 -7.30
C VAL A 78 10.73 8.02 -6.00
N HIS A 79 9.73 7.15 -6.03
CA HIS A 79 9.43 6.30 -4.89
C HIS A 79 10.56 5.30 -4.61
N THR A 80 10.96 5.21 -3.35
CA THR A 80 11.92 4.22 -2.88
C THR A 80 11.23 2.88 -2.55
N PHE A 81 11.97 1.77 -2.63
CA PHE A 81 11.47 0.46 -2.19
C PHE A 81 12.43 -0.19 -1.18
N LYS A 82 11.86 -1.02 -0.30
CA LYS A 82 12.59 -1.76 0.75
C LYS A 82 12.83 -3.20 0.32
N ALA A 83 13.92 -3.80 0.79
CA ALA A 83 14.16 -5.23 0.60
C ALA A 83 13.30 -6.07 1.56
N GLY A 84 12.86 -7.25 1.12
CA GLY A 84 12.14 -8.21 1.95
C GLY A 84 10.62 -8.02 1.93
N ARG A 85 9.92 -8.69 2.86
CA ARG A 85 8.46 -8.68 2.93
C ARG A 85 7.95 -7.45 3.68
N PRO A 86 6.77 -6.92 3.32
CA PRO A 86 6.13 -5.86 4.10
C PRO A 86 5.75 -6.38 5.48
N LYS A 87 5.95 -5.53 6.49
CA LYS A 87 5.49 -5.80 7.85
C LYS A 87 4.06 -5.27 8.01
N ILE A 88 3.10 -6.04 7.49
CA ILE A 88 1.68 -5.63 7.41
C ILE A 88 1.11 -5.13 8.77
N PRO A 89 1.34 -5.80 9.92
CA PRO A 89 0.82 -5.31 11.20
C PRO A 89 1.32 -3.90 11.55
N GLU A 90 2.63 -3.67 11.39
CA GLU A 90 3.25 -2.37 11.70
C GLU A 90 2.72 -1.27 10.76
N ILE A 91 2.55 -1.58 9.48
CA ILE A 91 2.01 -0.64 8.48
C ILE A 91 0.56 -0.26 8.83
N LEU A 92 -0.31 -1.24 9.09
CA LEU A 92 -1.71 -0.97 9.42
C LEU A 92 -1.84 -0.17 10.73
N GLN A 93 -1.01 -0.49 11.73
CA GLN A 93 -0.99 0.25 12.99
C GLN A 93 -0.52 1.71 12.81
N ASP A 94 0.51 1.95 12.00
CA ASP A 94 0.97 3.31 11.66
C ASP A 94 -0.13 4.12 10.97
N ILE A 95 -0.83 3.52 9.99
CA ILE A 95 -1.94 4.16 9.28
C ILE A 95 -3.05 4.55 10.25
N CYS A 96 -3.51 3.62 11.09
CA CYS A 96 -4.54 3.89 12.11
C CYS A 96 -4.11 5.02 13.06
N THR A 97 -2.87 4.96 13.57
CA THR A 97 -2.35 5.97 14.53
C THR A 97 -2.25 7.35 13.90
N ARG A 98 -1.81 7.42 12.64
CA ARG A 98 -1.63 8.68 11.91
C ARG A 98 -2.96 9.39 11.65
N HIS A 99 -4.01 8.62 11.41
CA HIS A 99 -5.31 9.14 10.98
C HIS A 99 -6.32 9.26 12.12
N LEU A 100 -6.01 8.72 13.30
CA LEU A 100 -6.82 8.86 14.52
C LEU A 100 -7.12 10.33 14.88
N PRO A 101 -6.17 11.29 14.85
CA PRO A 101 -6.47 12.70 15.14
C PRO A 101 -7.41 13.36 14.13
N GLU A 102 -7.50 12.81 12.92
CA GLU A 102 -8.45 13.27 11.89
C GLU A 102 -9.86 12.68 12.06
N GLY A 103 -10.07 11.84 13.09
CA GLY A 103 -11.34 11.15 13.33
C GLY A 103 -11.62 10.00 12.35
N LEU A 104 -10.60 9.56 11.59
CA LEU A 104 -10.71 8.42 10.69
C LEU A 104 -10.53 7.12 11.48
N THR A 105 -11.65 6.57 11.91
CA THR A 105 -11.70 5.35 12.73
C THR A 105 -12.05 4.11 11.92
N ASP A 106 -12.27 4.24 10.61
CA ASP A 106 -12.67 3.14 9.72
C ASP A 106 -11.76 3.09 8.50
N ILE A 107 -11.13 1.92 8.27
CA ILE A 107 -10.16 1.68 7.21
C ILE A 107 -10.56 0.45 6.39
N GLY A 108 -10.78 0.66 5.10
CA GLY A 108 -10.91 -0.41 4.12
C GLY A 108 -9.55 -0.86 3.57
N VAL A 109 -9.27 -2.16 3.63
CA VAL A 109 -8.07 -2.79 3.09
C VAL A 109 -8.47 -3.75 1.98
N PHE A 110 -8.04 -3.46 0.75
CA PHE A 110 -8.29 -4.30 -0.42
C PHE A 110 -7.02 -5.08 -0.77
N VAL A 111 -7.11 -6.41 -0.80
CA VAL A 111 -5.95 -7.28 -1.00
C VAL A 111 -6.13 -8.08 -2.29
N CYS A 112 -5.20 -7.88 -3.23
CA CYS A 112 -5.10 -8.71 -4.44
C CYS A 112 -3.77 -9.46 -4.45
N GLY A 113 -3.80 -10.76 -4.19
CA GLY A 113 -2.60 -11.58 -4.09
C GLY A 113 -2.89 -13.04 -3.73
N PRO A 114 -1.85 -13.83 -3.47
CA PRO A 114 -2.01 -15.25 -3.16
C PRO A 114 -2.65 -15.45 -1.79
N ASP A 115 -3.40 -16.54 -1.60
CA ASP A 115 -4.14 -16.85 -0.36
C ASP A 115 -3.35 -16.68 0.94
N PRO A 116 -2.06 -17.08 1.04
CA PRO A 116 -1.29 -16.86 2.26
C PRO A 116 -1.16 -15.37 2.62
N LEU A 117 -1.00 -14.49 1.62
CA LEU A 117 -0.95 -13.04 1.85
C LEU A 117 -2.31 -12.53 2.38
N VAL A 118 -3.42 -12.99 1.77
CA VAL A 118 -4.77 -12.59 2.20
C VAL A 118 -5.00 -13.00 3.66
N LYS A 119 -4.65 -14.24 4.03
CA LYS A 119 -4.72 -14.74 5.41
C LYS A 119 -3.87 -13.92 6.37
N ASP A 120 -2.65 -13.57 5.98
CA ASP A 120 -1.76 -12.74 6.80
C ASP A 120 -2.33 -11.33 7.03
N VAL A 121 -2.93 -10.71 6.00
CA VAL A 121 -3.58 -9.40 6.13
C VAL A 121 -4.82 -9.49 7.03
N MET A 122 -5.69 -10.49 6.82
CA MET A 122 -6.87 -10.70 7.67
C MET A 122 -6.48 -10.93 9.13
N LYS A 123 -5.45 -11.74 9.40
CA LYS A 123 -4.93 -11.95 10.75
C LYS A 123 -4.44 -10.62 11.37
N SER A 124 -3.74 -9.81 10.60
CA SER A 124 -3.22 -8.51 11.05
C SER A 124 -4.36 -7.53 11.38
N ALA A 125 -5.38 -7.45 10.52
CA ALA A 125 -6.56 -6.62 10.75
C ALA A 125 -7.36 -7.09 11.97
N ASN A 126 -7.56 -8.40 12.14
CA ASN A 126 -8.24 -8.95 13.31
C ASN A 126 -7.50 -8.65 14.61
N ALA A 127 -6.15 -8.69 14.60
CA ALA A 127 -5.35 -8.31 15.75
C ALA A 127 -5.56 -6.84 16.13
N ILE A 128 -5.60 -5.93 15.15
CA ILE A 128 -5.89 -4.49 15.38
C ILE A 128 -7.31 -4.30 15.92
N ASN A 129 -8.30 -4.95 15.30
CA ASN A 129 -9.70 -4.88 15.72
C ASN A 129 -9.94 -5.46 17.13
N ALA A 130 -9.06 -6.35 17.60
CA ALA A 130 -9.11 -6.94 18.93
C ALA A 130 -8.50 -6.03 20.01
N LEU A 131 -7.75 -4.97 19.67
CA LEU A 131 -7.20 -3.99 20.62
C LEU A 131 -8.27 -3.08 21.25
N LYS A 132 -9.55 -3.49 21.23
CA LYS A 132 -10.67 -2.79 21.86
C LYS A 132 -10.48 -2.74 23.38
N THR A 133 -9.88 -1.67 23.88
CA THR A 133 -9.87 -1.36 25.32
C THR A 133 -10.94 -0.32 25.63
N GLY A 134 -11.94 -0.74 26.39
CA GLY A 134 -12.72 0.13 27.28
C GLY A 134 -13.83 0.94 26.63
N GLU A 135 -13.52 1.92 25.78
CA GLU A 135 -14.53 2.94 25.41
C GLU A 135 -14.62 3.32 23.93
N LEU A 136 -13.60 3.11 23.09
CA LEU A 136 -13.69 3.23 21.62
C LEU A 136 -12.49 2.51 21.01
N ALA A 137 -12.70 1.65 20.00
CA ALA A 137 -11.59 1.12 19.22
C ALA A 137 -10.92 2.32 18.50
N PRO A 138 -9.59 2.49 18.57
CA PRO A 138 -8.94 3.62 17.90
C PRO A 138 -9.11 3.55 16.37
N CYS A 139 -9.36 2.35 15.85
CA CYS A 139 -9.45 2.09 14.42
C CYS A 139 -10.15 0.75 14.22
N TYR A 140 -11.02 0.67 13.22
CA TYR A 140 -11.61 -0.56 12.73
C TYR A 140 -11.14 -0.79 11.30
N VAL A 141 -10.70 -2.02 11.03
CA VAL A 141 -10.11 -2.41 9.74
C VAL A 141 -11.00 -3.48 9.09
N HIS A 142 -11.62 -3.14 7.96
CA HIS A 142 -12.32 -4.08 7.09
C HIS A 142 -11.37 -4.61 6.02
N VAL A 143 -11.35 -5.92 5.80
CA VAL A 143 -10.52 -6.54 4.76
C VAL A 143 -11.40 -7.12 3.67
N HIS A 144 -11.12 -6.71 2.44
CA HIS A 144 -11.73 -7.21 1.22
C HIS A 144 -10.69 -7.98 0.43
N SER A 145 -10.94 -9.27 0.19
CA SER A 145 -10.12 -10.09 -0.70
C SER A 145 -10.63 -9.88 -2.12
N GLU A 146 -9.81 -9.29 -2.98
CA GLU A 146 -10.17 -8.96 -4.34
C GLU A 146 -9.47 -9.88 -5.34
N SER A 147 -10.27 -10.50 -6.20
CA SER A 147 -9.82 -11.35 -7.30
C SER A 147 -10.22 -10.70 -8.61
N PHE A 148 -9.44 -9.71 -9.05
CA PHE A 148 -9.60 -9.12 -10.38
C PHE A 148 -9.21 -10.18 -11.42
N GLN A 149 -10.22 -10.78 -12.06
CA GLN A 149 -10.01 -11.67 -13.19
C GLN A 149 -9.58 -10.80 -14.39
N MET A 150 -8.37 -11.04 -14.90
CA MET A 150 -7.84 -10.49 -16.15
C MET A 150 -7.85 -11.55 -17.24
#